data_AF-A0A423XPZ3-F1
#
_entry.id   AF-A0A423XPZ3-F1
#
_cell.length_a   1.000
_cell.length_b   1.000
_cell.length_c   1.000
_cell.angle_alpha   90.00
_cell.angle_beta   90.00
_cell.angle_gamma   90.00
#
_symmetry.space_group_name_H-M   'P 1'
#
loop_
_entity.id
_entity.type
_entity.pdbx_description
1 polymer ?
#
loop_
_entity_poly.entity_id
_entity_poly.type
_entity_poly.pdbx_seq_one_letter_code
_entity_poly.pdbx_strand_id
1 'polypeptide(L)'
;MVLRDVELNYLEKWLPEASVKYKDGSPAVNLGLIITVFFKDGHTPDVRRRMVECVDRFYTEFKPYLKKHLTQNWVGITEKNYARKQQEIIDSTPEEIFSWYM
;
A
#
# COMPACT_ATOMS: atom_id res chain seq x y z
N MET A 1 -8.69 -18.99 8.16
CA MET A 1 -9.87 -18.75 7.31
C MET A 1 -9.35 -18.40 5.92
N VAL A 2 -9.42 -19.32 4.97
CA VAL A 2 -9.10 -19.03 3.57
C VAL A 2 -10.33 -18.30 3.01
N LEU A 3 -10.19 -17.01 2.69
CA LEU A 3 -11.21 -16.27 1.96
C LEU A 3 -11.29 -16.91 0.57
N ARG A 4 -12.22 -17.86 0.41
CA ARG A 4 -12.56 -18.42 -0.90
C ARG A 4 -13.42 -17.38 -1.60
N ASP A 5 -12.88 -16.82 -2.67
CA ASP A 5 -13.59 -16.12 -3.72
C ASP A 5 -14.42 -14.91 -3.25
N VAL A 6 -13.74 -13.88 -2.72
CA VAL A 6 -14.24 -12.52 -2.95
C VAL A 6 -13.91 -12.20 -4.41
N GLU A 7 -14.75 -12.63 -5.35
CA GLU A 7 -14.58 -12.32 -6.76
C GLU A 7 -14.68 -10.81 -6.94
N LEU A 8 -13.55 -10.11 -6.95
CA LEU A 8 -13.49 -8.68 -7.29
C LEU A 8 -13.85 -8.42 -8.77
N ASN A 9 -14.11 -9.46 -9.56
CA ASN A 9 -14.50 -9.40 -10.97
C ASN A 9 -15.75 -8.53 -11.19
N TYR A 10 -16.67 -8.44 -10.22
CA TYR A 10 -17.83 -7.54 -10.35
C TYR A 10 -17.44 -6.05 -10.39
N LEU A 11 -16.24 -5.67 -9.92
CA LEU A 11 -15.74 -4.30 -10.00
C LEU A 11 -15.49 -3.86 -11.44
N GLU A 12 -15.16 -4.78 -12.34
CA GLU A 12 -14.98 -4.49 -13.76
C GLU A 12 -16.26 -3.93 -14.40
N LYS A 13 -17.43 -4.39 -13.93
CA LYS A 13 -18.73 -3.88 -14.37
C LYS A 13 -18.89 -2.38 -14.09
N TRP A 14 -18.36 -1.91 -12.96
CA TRP A 14 -18.50 -0.53 -12.50
C TRP A 14 -17.37 0.38 -12.99
N LEU A 15 -16.29 -0.18 -13.52
CA LEU A 15 -15.11 0.55 -13.96
C LEU A 15 -15.46 1.69 -14.96
N PRO A 16 -16.33 1.49 -15.97
CA PRO A 16 -16.68 2.57 -16.91
C PRO A 16 -17.39 3.75 -16.26
N GLU A 17 -18.18 3.50 -15.21
CA GLU A 17 -18.95 4.52 -14.48
C GLU A 17 -18.11 5.18 -13.37
N ALA A 18 -17.17 4.44 -12.78
CA ALA A 18 -16.29 4.90 -11.72
C ALA A 18 -15.00 5.58 -12.21
N SER A 19 -14.72 5.49 -13.51
CA SER A 19 -13.55 6.13 -14.14
C SER A 19 -13.97 7.34 -14.99
N VAL A 20 -13.33 8.48 -14.75
CA VAL A 20 -13.50 9.69 -15.56
C VAL A 20 -12.23 9.91 -16.37
N LYS A 21 -12.36 10.23 -17.66
CA LYS A 21 -11.24 10.59 -18.53
C LYS A 21 -11.29 12.08 -18.88
N TYR A 22 -10.13 12.70 -19.04
CA TYR A 22 -9.99 14.02 -19.63
C TYR A 22 -10.32 13.99 -21.13
N LYS A 23 -10.48 15.18 -21.74
CA LYS A 23 -10.80 15.31 -23.18
C LYS A 23 -9.76 14.66 -24.09
N ASP A 24 -8.51 14.57 -23.66
CA ASP A 24 -7.40 13.92 -24.37
C ASP A 24 -7.36 12.39 -24.18
N GLY A 25 -8.33 11.82 -23.44
CA GLY A 25 -8.43 10.40 -23.17
C GLY A 25 -7.58 9.91 -22.00
N SER A 26 -6.78 10.77 -21.36
CA SER A 26 -6.02 10.42 -20.17
C SER A 26 -6.95 10.26 -18.94
N PRO A 27 -6.64 9.35 -17.99
CA PRO A 27 -7.49 9.12 -16.83
C PRO A 27 -7.44 10.31 -15.85
N ALA A 28 -8.61 10.84 -15.49
CA ALA A 28 -8.81 11.87 -14.47
C ALA A 28 -9.16 11.28 -13.10
N VAL A 29 -10.01 10.24 -13.09
CA VAL A 29 -10.39 9.48 -11.90
C VAL A 29 -10.35 8.00 -12.27
N ASN A 30 -9.81 7.17 -11.40
CA ASN A 30 -9.82 5.71 -11.54
C ASN A 30 -10.32 5.07 -10.25
N LEU A 31 -10.91 3.88 -10.39
CA LEU A 31 -11.24 3.02 -9.26
C LEU A 31 -9.95 2.63 -8.52
N GLY A 32 -9.97 2.75 -7.20
CA GLY A 32 -8.88 2.37 -6.31
C GLY A 32 -9.39 1.51 -5.17
N LEU A 33 -8.51 0.72 -4.58
CA LEU A 33 -8.81 -0.08 -3.39
C LEU A 33 -8.08 0.51 -2.19
N ILE A 34 -8.80 0.73 -1.10
CA ILE A 34 -8.22 1.09 0.20
C ILE A 34 -8.51 -0.05 1.18
N ILE A 35 -7.47 -0.56 1.81
CA ILE A 35 -7.56 -1.59 2.85
C ILE A 35 -7.04 -0.97 4.15
N THR A 36 -7.82 -1.07 5.21
CA THR A 36 -7.41 -0.66 6.57
C THR A 36 -7.27 -1.89 7.44
N VAL A 37 -6.07 -2.10 8.00
CA VAL A 37 -5.78 -3.19 8.92
C VAL A 37 -5.39 -2.61 10.27
N PHE A 38 -6.08 -3.04 11.32
CA PHE A 38 -5.79 -2.64 12.69
C PHE A 38 -4.94 -3.69 13.38
N PHE A 39 -3.83 -3.25 13.98
CA PHE A 39 -2.95 -4.11 14.75
C PHE A 39 -3.09 -3.75 16.22
N LYS A 40 -3.51 -4.73 17.02
CA LYS A 40 -3.48 -4.60 18.48
C LYS A 40 -2.02 -4.44 18.92
N ASP A 41 -1.77 -3.52 19.85
CA ASP A 41 -0.44 -3.24 20.40
C ASP A 41 0.60 -2.85 19.33
N GLY A 42 0.14 -2.16 18.27
CA GLY A 42 0.94 -1.74 17.12
C GLY A 42 2.13 -0.81 17.42
N HIS A 43 2.19 -0.28 18.63
CA HIS A 43 3.31 0.51 19.13
C HIS A 43 4.49 -0.35 19.60
N THR A 44 4.29 -1.66 19.82
CA THR A 44 5.35 -2.55 20.30
C THR A 44 6.30 -2.93 19.16
N PRO A 45 7.61 -3.09 19.44
CA PRO A 45 8.60 -3.47 18.41
C PRO A 45 8.26 -4.78 17.69
N ASP A 46 7.72 -5.77 18.41
CA ASP A 46 7.32 -7.06 17.82
C ASP A 46 6.18 -6.92 16.82
N VAL A 47 5.16 -6.11 17.14
CA VAL A 47 4.03 -5.90 16.23
C VAL A 47 4.46 -5.04 15.04
N ARG A 48 5.37 -4.08 15.22
CA ARG A 48 5.94 -3.29 14.10
C ARG A 48 6.69 -4.15 13.11
N ARG A 49 7.49 -5.11 13.58
CA ARG A 49 8.13 -6.11 12.70
C ARG A 49 7.09 -6.87 11.88
N ARG A 50 6.01 -7.34 12.52
CA ARG A 50 4.91 -8.02 11.82
C ARG A 50 4.17 -7.13 10.82
N MET A 51 3.99 -5.84 11.13
CA MET A 51 3.42 -4.87 10.18
C MET A 51 4.30 -4.77 8.93
N VAL A 52 5.62 -4.63 9.11
CA VAL A 52 6.57 -4.61 7.99
C VAL A 52 6.51 -5.92 7.20
N GLU A 53 6.47 -7.08 7.85
CA GLU A 53 6.30 -8.38 7.17
C GLU A 53 5.01 -8.46 6.35
N CYS A 54 3.90 -7.88 6.84
CA CYS A 54 2.65 -7.79 6.07
C CYS A 54 2.83 -6.93 4.82
N VAL A 55 3.49 -5.78 4.95
CA VAL A 55 3.77 -4.89 3.82
C VAL A 55 4.75 -5.53 2.84
N ASP A 56 5.71 -6.31 3.32
CA ASP A 56 6.66 -7.04 2.46
C ASP A 56 5.98 -8.07 1.58
N ARG A 57 5.04 -8.82 2.13
CA ARG A 57 4.24 -9.77 1.32
C ARG A 57 3.46 -9.04 0.24
N PHE A 58 2.87 -7.88 0.56
CA PHE A 58 2.20 -7.03 -0.43
C PHE A 58 3.20 -6.52 -1.48
N TYR A 59 4.33 -5.98 -1.06
CA TYR A 59 5.34 -5.47 -1.97
C TYR A 59 5.89 -6.56 -2.89
N THR A 60 6.23 -7.75 -2.38
CA THR A 60 6.73 -8.86 -3.19
C THR A 60 5.73 -9.27 -4.28
N GLU A 61 4.44 -9.33 -3.95
CA GLU A 61 3.39 -9.71 -4.90
C GLU A 61 3.13 -8.60 -5.94
N PHE A 62 3.07 -7.34 -5.49
CA PHE A 62 2.59 -6.24 -6.32
C PHE A 62 3.68 -5.30 -6.86
N LYS A 63 4.97 -5.53 -6.53
CA LYS A 63 6.12 -4.69 -6.98
C LYS A 63 6.07 -4.30 -8.47
N PRO A 64 5.71 -5.18 -9.43
CA PRO A 64 5.62 -4.80 -10.84
C PRO A 64 4.60 -3.68 -11.16
N TYR A 65 3.60 -3.51 -10.30
CA TYR A 65 2.51 -2.54 -10.45
C TYR A 65 2.71 -1.26 -9.61
N LEU A 66 3.61 -1.29 -8.62
CA LEU A 66 3.92 -0.16 -7.76
C LEU A 66 4.94 0.76 -8.43
N LYS A 67 4.60 2.05 -8.56
CA LYS A 67 5.44 3.02 -9.31
C LYS A 67 6.27 3.91 -8.42
N LYS A 68 5.67 4.44 -7.35
CA LYS A 68 6.28 5.46 -6.51
C LYS A 68 5.81 5.28 -5.08
N HIS A 69 6.68 5.60 -4.13
CA HIS A 69 6.29 5.71 -2.73
C HIS A 69 6.53 7.13 -2.20
N LEU A 70 5.82 7.49 -1.13
CA LEU A 70 6.04 8.76 -0.45
C LEU A 70 7.07 8.56 0.66
N THR A 71 8.21 9.26 0.53
CA THR A 71 9.19 9.43 1.60
C THR A 71 9.06 10.85 2.14
N GLN A 72 9.98 11.75 1.79
CA GLN A 72 9.78 13.21 1.88
C GLN A 72 9.12 13.76 0.62
N ASN A 73 9.40 13.14 -0.53
CA ASN A 73 8.82 13.42 -1.83
C ASN A 73 8.36 12.10 -2.48
N TRP A 74 7.51 12.21 -3.50
CA TRP A 74 7.14 11.07 -4.35
C TRP A 74 8.34 10.64 -5.19
N VAL A 75 8.90 9.47 -4.89
CA VAL A 75 10.06 8.91 -5.58
C VAL A 75 9.77 7.51 -6.11
N GLY A 76 10.44 7.11 -7.19
CA GLY A 76 10.35 5.75 -7.71
C GLY A 76 10.80 4.73 -6.65
N ILE A 77 10.13 3.58 -6.59
CA ILE A 77 10.47 2.55 -5.61
C ILE A 77 11.73 1.81 -6.07
N THR A 78 12.72 1.74 -5.17
CA THR A 78 13.97 0.98 -5.36
C THR A 78 14.18 0.09 -4.16
N GLU A 79 14.94 -0.99 -4.29
CA GLU A 79 15.22 -1.88 -3.16
C GLU A 79 15.89 -1.14 -2.00
N LYS A 80 16.80 -0.21 -2.32
CA LYS A 80 17.49 0.62 -1.33
C LYS A 80 16.54 1.53 -0.55
N ASN A 81 15.66 2.27 -1.24
CA ASN A 81 14.77 3.21 -0.54
C ASN A 81 13.61 2.49 0.18
N TYR A 82 13.19 1.33 -0.33
CA TYR A 82 12.21 0.46 0.31
C TYR A 82 12.79 -0.10 1.62
N ALA A 83 13.97 -0.72 1.58
CA ALA A 83 14.65 -1.26 2.76
C ALA A 83 14.89 -0.20 3.84
N ARG A 84 15.27 1.01 3.45
CA ARG A 84 15.41 2.12 4.39
C ARG A 84 14.09 2.44 5.10
N LYS A 85 12.97 2.47 4.37
CA LYS A 85 11.66 2.80 4.94
C LYS A 85 11.16 1.72 5.89
N GLN A 86 11.43 0.45 5.59
CA GLN A 86 11.17 -0.66 6.52
C GLN A 86 11.93 -0.46 7.83
N GLN A 87 13.22 -0.14 7.75
CA GLN A 87 14.07 0.05 8.92
C GLN A 87 13.60 1.24 9.76
N GLU A 88 13.21 2.36 9.14
CA GLU A 88 12.62 3.51 9.84
C GLU A 88 11.37 3.14 10.66
N ILE A 89 10.53 2.23 10.15
CA ILE A 89 9.33 1.77 10.88
C ILE A 89 9.74 0.88 12.05
N ILE A 90 10.70 -0.03 11.85
CA ILE A 90 11.17 -0.95 12.89
C ILE A 90 11.84 -0.18 14.03
N ASP A 91 12.64 0.83 13.70
CA ASP A 91 13.44 1.60 14.67
C ASP A 91 12.67 2.75 15.33
N SER A 92 11.44 3.02 14.89
CA SER A 92 10.62 4.08 15.47
C SER A 92 10.32 3.84 16.96
N THR A 93 10.02 4.90 17.72
CA THR A 93 9.60 4.81 19.13
C THR A 93 8.09 4.54 19.24
N PRO A 94 7.58 3.94 20.32
CA PRO A 94 6.15 3.59 20.46
C PRO A 94 5.17 4.74 20.21
N GLU A 95 5.58 5.97 20.49
CA GLU A 95 4.79 7.20 20.35
C GLU A 95 4.78 7.74 18.91
N GLU A 96 5.76 7.35 18.10
CA GLU A 96 5.87 7.79 16.72
C GLU A 96 4.79 7.15 15.84
N ILE A 97 4.08 8.01 15.09
CA ILE A 97 3.15 7.62 14.05
C ILE A 97 3.88 7.67 12.73
N PHE A 98 3.73 6.62 11.94
CA PHE A 98 4.30 6.54 10.60
C PHE A 98 3.20 6.37 9.56
N SER A 99 3.45 6.93 8.38
CA SER A 99 2.66 6.69 7.18
C SER A 99 3.59 6.22 6.07
N TRP A 100 3.14 5.22 5.32
CA TRP A 100 3.83 4.72 4.13
C TRP A 100 2.85 4.55 2.99
N TYR A 101 3.08 5.32 1.93
CA TYR A 101 2.26 5.32 0.71
C TYR A 101 3.07 4.71 -0.43
N MET A 102 2.49 3.82 -1.22
CA MET A 102 3.12 3.10 -2.35
C MET A 102 2.22 3.08 -3.58
#